data_AF-A0A8X6KGU6-F1
#
_entry.id   AF-A0A8X6KGU6-F1
#
_cell.length_a   1.000
_cell.length_b   1.000
_cell.length_c   1.000
_cell.angle_alpha   90.00
_cell.angle_beta   90.00
_cell.angle_gamma   90.00
#
_symmetry.space_group_name_H-M   'P 1'
#
loop_
_entity.id
_entity.type
_entity.pdbx_description
1 polymer ?
#
loop_
_entity_poly.entity_id
_entity_poly.type
_entity_poly.pdbx_seq_one_letter_code
_entity_poly.pdbx_strand_id
1 'polypeptide(L)'
;MLLDVGNFFGECHKHIKSGLVPSKEQLFGPYEGMDSEDEFLMKANSDIAQICGAIIILWQKFLETVLGKEKIRQHLSRQRHFQRVKRFSEAFFIIERTRDSVLAPCDSSMEAYQEVSECLRKSAYFNLLPPLEVECIEFDGDLNSLPIVYEEHYQETAQRGSGNSRSSPRPF
;
A
#
# COMPACT_ATOMS: atom_id res chain seq x y z
N MET A 1 -7.08 1.10 -20.33
CA MET A 1 -7.00 2.58 -20.34
C MET A 1 -6.19 3.02 -19.13
N LEU A 2 -4.87 3.17 -19.29
CA LEU A 2 -4.02 3.84 -18.30
C LEU A 2 -4.52 5.28 -18.23
N LEU A 3 -5.03 5.70 -17.06
CA LEU A 3 -5.29 7.12 -16.83
C LEU A 3 -3.92 7.79 -16.90
N ASP A 4 -3.74 8.71 -17.84
CA ASP A 4 -2.52 9.52 -17.92
C ASP A 4 -2.50 10.49 -16.74
N VAL A 5 -2.07 9.97 -15.60
CA VAL A 5 -1.91 10.75 -14.37
C VAL A 5 -0.73 11.72 -14.52
N GLY A 6 0.22 11.45 -15.44
CA GLY A 6 1.38 12.30 -15.69
C GLY A 6 0.98 13.70 -16.16
N ASN A 7 0.06 13.79 -17.12
CA ASN A 7 -0.49 15.07 -17.57
C ASN A 7 -1.26 15.80 -16.45
N PHE A 8 -2.02 15.07 -15.64
CA PHE A 8 -2.72 15.64 -14.48
C PHE A 8 -1.74 16.17 -13.42
N PHE A 9 -0.68 15.43 -13.08
CA PHE A 9 0.35 15.90 -12.14
C PHE A 9 1.06 17.16 -12.66
N GLY A 10 1.31 17.25 -13.97
CA GLY A 10 1.87 18.43 -14.60
C GLY A 10 0.97 19.67 -14.46
N GLU A 11 -0.34 19.52 -14.65
CA GLU A 11 -1.33 20.58 -14.45
C GLU A 11 -1.44 21.00 -12.97
N CYS A 12 -1.49 20.03 -12.06
CA CYS A 12 -1.52 20.26 -10.62
C CYS A 12 -0.28 21.01 -10.13
N HIS A 13 0.91 20.59 -10.58
CA HIS A 13 2.15 21.25 -10.22
C HIS A 13 2.20 22.70 -10.75
N LYS A 14 1.67 22.97 -11.94
CA LYS A 14 1.53 24.34 -12.46
C LYS A 14 0.55 25.16 -11.62
N HIS A 15 -0.58 24.59 -11.23
CA HIS A 15 -1.60 25.25 -10.43
C HIS A 15 -1.10 25.59 -9.01
N ILE A 16 -0.43 24.65 -8.35
CA ILE A 16 0.19 24.83 -7.03
C ILE A 16 1.26 25.94 -7.08
N LYS A 17 2.05 25.99 -8.16
CA LYS A 17 3.07 27.04 -8.38
C LYS A 17 2.49 28.38 -8.83
N SER A 18 1.25 28.41 -9.33
CA SER A 18 0.62 29.66 -9.74
C SER A 18 0.13 30.46 -8.51
N GLY A 19 0.81 31.57 -8.21
CA GLY A 19 0.38 32.59 -7.25
C GLY A 19 0.97 32.51 -5.83
N LEU A 20 1.01 33.67 -5.16
CA LEU A 20 1.24 34.02 -3.74
C LEU A 20 2.13 33.12 -2.83
N VAL A 21 3.01 32.29 -3.37
CA VAL A 21 4.14 31.77 -2.59
C VAL A 21 5.16 32.91 -2.52
N PRO A 22 5.51 33.43 -1.33
CA PRO A 22 6.55 34.44 -1.23
C PRO A 22 7.82 33.92 -1.91
N SER A 23 8.50 34.76 -2.67
CA SER A 23 9.80 34.39 -3.25
C SER A 23 10.78 34.05 -2.13
N LYS A 24 11.79 33.22 -2.41
CA LYS A 24 12.81 32.84 -1.40
C LYS A 24 13.44 34.07 -0.72
N GLU A 25 13.58 35.15 -1.48
CA GLU A 25 14.08 36.46 -1.04
C GLU A 25 13.11 37.20 -0.09
N GLN A 26 11.81 36.93 -0.20
CA GLN A 26 10.77 37.48 0.68
C GLN A 26 10.63 36.69 1.98
N LEU A 27 10.99 35.40 1.98
CA LEU A 27 10.96 34.52 3.15
C LEU A 27 12.22 34.62 4.02
N PHE A 28 13.35 35.01 3.43
CA PHE A 28 14.64 35.11 4.11
C PHE A 28 15.33 36.42 3.71
N GLY A 29 14.93 37.51 4.37
CA GLY A 29 15.70 38.75 4.28
C GLY A 29 17.04 38.64 5.02
N PRO A 30 18.06 39.43 4.67
CA PRO A 30 19.35 39.40 5.35
C PRO A 30 19.20 39.74 6.84
N TYR A 31 20.02 39.10 7.67
CA TYR A 31 20.20 39.42 9.11
C TYR A 31 21.30 40.47 9.33
N GLU A 32 21.82 41.08 8.26
CA GLU A 32 22.91 42.05 8.33
C GLU A 32 22.42 43.39 8.89
N GLY A 33 23.13 43.92 9.90
CA GLY A 33 22.86 45.23 10.50
C GLY A 33 21.88 45.25 11.67
N MET A 34 21.66 44.12 12.35
CA MET A 34 20.91 44.08 13.61
C MET A 34 21.84 44.35 14.80
N ASP A 35 21.53 45.40 15.56
CA ASP A 35 22.39 45.85 16.66
C ASP A 35 21.92 45.31 18.03
N SER A 36 20.73 44.68 18.10
CA SER A 36 20.12 44.17 19.33
C SER A 36 19.53 42.76 19.19
N GLU A 37 19.58 41.99 20.29
CA GLU A 37 18.93 40.68 20.42
C GLU A 37 17.42 40.76 20.18
N ASP A 38 16.78 41.86 20.62
CA ASP A 38 15.33 42.06 20.44
C ASP A 38 14.94 42.24 18.95
N GLU A 39 15.78 42.92 18.16
CA GLU A 39 15.58 43.11 16.72
C GLU A 39 15.70 41.79 15.97
N PHE A 40 16.69 40.97 16.35
CA PHE A 40 16.85 39.63 15.84
C PHE A 40 15.64 38.75 16.14
N LEU A 41 15.19 38.73 17.41
CA LEU A 41 14.03 37.93 17.83
C LEU A 41 12.74 38.39 17.12
N MET A 42 12.54 39.69 16.94
CA MET A 42 11.38 40.22 16.23
C MET A 42 11.38 39.79 14.76
N LYS A 43 12.53 39.84 14.09
CA LYS A 43 12.64 39.39 12.70
C LYS A 43 12.47 37.87 12.57
N ALA A 44 13.13 37.08 13.41
CA ALA A 44 12.99 35.62 13.40
C ALA A 44 11.53 35.21 13.59
N ASN A 45 10.81 35.84 14.53
CA ASN A 45 9.38 35.59 14.71
C ASN A 45 8.54 36.01 13.50
N SER A 46 8.89 37.12 12.84
CA SER A 46 8.23 37.55 11.60
C SER A 46 8.45 36.55 10.47
N ASP A 47 9.69 36.08 10.26
CA ASP A 47 10.04 35.09 9.24
C ASP A 47 9.30 33.76 9.50
N ILE A 48 9.26 33.30 10.75
CA ILE A 48 8.49 32.10 11.15
C ILE A 48 7.00 32.28 10.83
N ALA A 49 6.41 33.43 11.18
CA ALA A 49 5.01 33.69 10.90
C ALA A 49 4.72 33.70 9.38
N GLN A 50 5.61 34.28 8.58
CA GLN A 50 5.51 34.28 7.12
C GLN A 50 5.62 32.87 6.52
N ILE A 51 6.57 32.06 7.00
CA ILE A 51 6.72 30.65 6.58
C ILE A 51 5.45 29.86 6.91
N CYS A 52 4.93 29.99 8.13
CA CYS A 52 3.69 29.34 8.54
C CYS A 52 2.52 29.74 7.63
N GLY A 53 2.36 31.04 7.33
CA GLY A 53 1.35 31.53 6.40
C GLY A 53 1.51 30.94 5.00
N ALA A 54 2.74 30.88 4.47
CA ALA A 54 3.03 30.29 3.17
C ALA A 54 2.72 28.79 3.11
N ILE A 55 3.06 28.04 4.16
CA ILE A 55 2.76 26.60 4.27
C ILE A 55 1.24 26.37 4.28
N ILE A 56 0.48 27.18 5.02
CA ILE A 56 -0.99 27.08 5.08
C ILE A 56 -1.59 27.29 3.68
N ILE A 57 -1.17 28.34 2.97
CA ILE A 57 -1.66 28.63 1.61
C ILE A 57 -1.30 27.49 0.65
N LEU A 58 -0.07 26.98 0.72
CA LEU A 58 0.38 25.88 -0.14
C LEU A 58 -0.43 24.61 0.13
N TRP A 59 -0.70 24.31 1.41
CA TRP A 59 -1.51 23.17 1.81
C TRP A 59 -2.95 23.29 1.32
N GLN A 60 -3.57 24.47 1.46
CA GLN A 60 -4.91 24.73 0.93
C GLN A 60 -5.00 24.50 -0.59
N LYS A 61 -4.04 25.04 -1.36
CA LYS A 61 -3.97 24.82 -2.81
C LYS A 61 -3.81 23.35 -3.17
N PHE A 62 -2.96 22.63 -2.43
CA PHE A 62 -2.82 21.19 -2.60
C PHE A 62 -4.15 20.46 -2.37
N LEU A 63 -4.85 20.79 -1.29
CA LEU A 63 -6.16 20.20 -0.99
C LEU A 63 -7.21 20.52 -2.07
N GLU A 64 -7.30 21.75 -2.57
CA GLU A 64 -8.19 22.11 -3.69
C GLU A 64 -7.88 21.33 -4.98
N THR A 65 -6.61 21.01 -5.16
CA THR A 65 -6.11 20.29 -6.33
C THR A 65 -6.34 18.79 -6.20
N VAL A 66 -6.32 18.24 -4.98
CA VAL A 66 -6.36 16.79 -4.73
C VAL A 66 -7.74 16.30 -4.31
N LEU A 67 -8.42 17.03 -3.42
CA LEU A 67 -9.72 16.63 -2.92
C LEU A 67 -10.79 16.70 -4.02
N GLY A 68 -11.70 15.73 -4.00
CA GLY A 68 -12.83 15.66 -4.93
C GLY A 68 -12.47 15.38 -6.40
N LYS A 69 -11.20 15.22 -6.76
CA LYS A 69 -10.80 14.90 -8.13
C LYS A 69 -10.96 13.41 -8.41
N GLU A 70 -11.88 13.10 -9.32
CA GLU A 70 -12.20 11.71 -9.68
C GLU A 70 -10.99 10.95 -10.25
N LYS A 71 -10.13 11.61 -11.05
CA LYS A 71 -8.91 10.99 -11.59
C LYS A 71 -7.99 10.46 -10.48
N ILE A 72 -7.81 11.24 -9.39
CA ILE A 72 -7.00 10.84 -8.24
C ILE A 72 -7.69 9.70 -7.49
N ARG A 73 -8.99 9.85 -7.21
CA ARG A 73 -9.79 8.81 -6.54
C ARG A 73 -9.69 7.46 -7.26
N GLN A 74 -9.83 7.44 -8.59
CA GLN A 74 -9.71 6.23 -9.38
C GLN A 74 -8.30 5.65 -9.36
N HIS A 75 -7.28 6.51 -9.43
CA HIS A 75 -5.89 6.08 -9.34
C HIS A 75 -5.58 5.42 -7.98
N LEU A 76 -5.91 6.11 -6.87
CA LEU A 76 -5.72 5.59 -5.52
C LEU A 76 -6.55 4.33 -5.26
N SER A 77 -7.78 4.25 -5.78
CA SER A 77 -8.62 3.05 -5.67
C SER A 77 -7.99 1.84 -6.36
N ARG A 78 -7.41 2.02 -7.55
CA ARG A 78 -6.70 0.94 -8.27
C ARG A 78 -5.43 0.51 -7.54
N GLN A 79 -4.63 1.46 -7.07
CA GLN A 79 -3.42 1.18 -6.31
C GLN A 79 -3.74 0.44 -5.01
N ARG A 80 -4.74 0.92 -4.25
CA ARG A 80 -5.27 0.24 -3.06
C ARG A 80 -5.73 -1.18 -3.38
N HIS A 81 -6.57 -1.37 -4.40
CA HIS A 81 -7.05 -2.71 -4.76
C HIS A 81 -5.89 -3.67 -5.08
N PHE A 82 -4.94 -3.23 -5.90
CA PHE A 82 -3.76 -4.02 -6.27
C PHE A 82 -2.91 -4.42 -5.06
N GLN A 83 -2.66 -3.47 -4.15
CA GLN A 83 -1.90 -3.70 -2.93
C GLN A 83 -2.61 -4.65 -1.97
N ARG A 84 -3.94 -4.56 -1.85
CA ARG A 84 -4.75 -5.50 -1.06
C ARG A 84 -4.66 -6.92 -1.61
N VAL A 85 -4.75 -7.10 -2.93
CA VAL A 85 -4.62 -8.43 -3.55
C VAL A 85 -3.24 -9.02 -3.28
N LYS A 86 -2.18 -8.22 -3.39
CA LYS A 86 -0.83 -8.66 -3.01
C LYS A 86 -0.74 -9.03 -1.53
N ARG A 87 -1.27 -8.20 -0.64
CA ARG A 87 -1.31 -8.53 0.80
C ARG A 87 -2.07 -9.82 1.07
N PHE A 88 -3.20 -10.05 0.42
CA PHE A 88 -3.95 -11.30 0.59
C PHE A 88 -3.16 -12.53 0.15
N SER A 89 -2.28 -12.40 -0.85
CA SER A 89 -1.42 -13.51 -1.27
C SER A 89 -0.39 -13.93 -0.22
N GLU A 90 -0.09 -13.10 0.78
CA GLU A 90 0.84 -13.42 1.87
C GLU A 90 0.33 -14.55 2.80
N ALA A 91 -0.97 -14.81 2.77
CA ALA A 91 -1.63 -15.83 3.59
C ALA A 91 -2.44 -16.83 2.75
N PHE A 92 -2.03 -17.02 1.49
CA PHE A 92 -2.67 -17.95 0.58
C PHE A 92 -1.82 -19.21 0.41
N PHE A 93 -2.37 -20.36 0.77
CA PHE A 93 -1.69 -21.65 0.73
C PHE A 93 -2.43 -22.60 -0.21
N ILE A 94 -1.68 -23.24 -1.09
CA ILE A 94 -2.20 -24.34 -1.93
C ILE A 94 -1.79 -25.66 -1.29
N ILE A 95 -2.76 -26.55 -1.14
CA ILE A 95 -2.58 -27.86 -0.52
C ILE A 95 -2.93 -28.92 -1.55
N GLU A 96 -1.92 -29.69 -1.94
CA GLU A 96 -2.15 -30.82 -2.84
C GLU A 96 -2.67 -32.02 -2.05
N ARG A 97 -3.77 -32.59 -2.55
CA ARG A 97 -4.43 -33.77 -1.97
C ARG A 97 -4.66 -34.84 -3.01
N THR A 98 -4.73 -36.10 -2.58
CA THR A 98 -5.17 -37.19 -3.47
C THR A 98 -6.69 -37.13 -3.60
N ARG A 99 -7.23 -37.46 -4.77
CA ARG A 99 -8.69 -37.56 -4.98
C ARG A 99 -9.38 -38.46 -3.95
N ASP A 100 -8.71 -39.54 -3.54
CA ASP A 100 -9.24 -40.48 -2.55
C ASP A 100 -9.46 -39.82 -1.18
N SER A 101 -8.72 -38.75 -0.86
CA SER A 101 -8.84 -38.05 0.42
C SER A 101 -10.07 -37.17 0.53
N VAL A 102 -10.84 -36.94 -0.55
CA VAL A 102 -12.13 -36.22 -0.49
C VAL A 102 -13.12 -36.93 0.42
N LEU A 103 -13.02 -38.26 0.52
CA LEU A 103 -13.92 -39.10 1.31
C LEU A 103 -13.45 -39.28 2.76
N ALA A 104 -12.25 -38.79 3.11
CA ALA A 104 -11.70 -38.92 4.45
C ALA A 104 -12.39 -37.96 5.44
N PRO A 105 -12.54 -38.35 6.71
CA PRO A 105 -13.03 -37.44 7.75
C PRO A 105 -12.16 -36.16 7.83
N CYS A 106 -12.81 -35.00 7.88
CA CYS A 106 -12.16 -33.70 7.72
C CYS A 106 -11.37 -33.24 8.97
N ASP A 107 -11.72 -33.73 10.16
CA ASP A 107 -11.36 -33.12 11.44
C ASP A 107 -9.85 -32.99 11.66
N SER A 108 -9.07 -34.04 11.35
CA SER A 108 -7.60 -34.01 11.49
C SER A 108 -6.92 -32.96 10.62
N SER A 109 -7.53 -32.60 9.49
CA SER A 109 -6.99 -31.58 8.61
C SER A 109 -7.36 -30.16 9.02
N MET A 110 -8.53 -29.98 9.63
CA MET A 110 -8.92 -28.69 10.19
C MET A 110 -8.01 -28.28 11.35
N GLU A 111 -7.63 -29.25 12.19
CA GLU A 111 -6.70 -29.07 13.30
C GLU A 111 -5.31 -28.63 12.79
N ALA A 112 -4.81 -29.28 11.73
CA ALA A 112 -3.54 -28.92 11.11
C ALA A 112 -3.58 -27.49 10.51
N TYR A 113 -4.67 -27.11 9.83
CA TYR A 113 -4.82 -25.76 9.27
C TYR A 113 -4.90 -24.70 10.36
N GLN A 114 -5.53 -25.01 11.48
CA GLN A 114 -5.59 -24.12 12.64
C GLN A 114 -4.18 -23.91 13.24
N GLU A 115 -3.41 -24.97 13.43
CA GLU A 115 -2.03 -24.89 13.94
C GLU A 115 -1.15 -24.03 13.02
N VAL A 116 -1.17 -24.29 11.70
CA VAL A 116 -0.41 -23.50 10.72
C VAL A 116 -0.85 -22.03 10.75
N SER A 117 -2.15 -21.77 10.84
CA SER A 117 -2.68 -20.41 10.93
C SER A 117 -2.19 -19.68 12.18
N GLU A 118 -2.13 -20.35 13.32
CA GLU A 118 -1.63 -19.79 14.57
C GLU A 118 -0.12 -19.53 14.52
N CYS A 119 0.65 -20.46 13.97
CA CYS A 119 2.08 -20.28 13.75
C CYS A 119 2.36 -19.10 12.81
N LEU A 120 1.60 -18.98 11.71
CA LEU A 120 1.71 -17.86 10.79
C LEU A 120 1.42 -16.54 11.49
N ARG A 121 0.31 -16.44 12.25
CA ARG A 121 -0.03 -15.22 13.00
C ARG A 121 1.02 -14.82 14.03
N LYS A 122 1.73 -15.79 14.63
CA LYS A 122 2.82 -15.55 15.59
C LYS A 122 4.17 -15.32 14.92
N SER A 123 4.28 -15.54 13.61
CA SER A 123 5.55 -15.44 12.89
C SER A 123 6.03 -13.99 12.82
N ALA A 124 7.35 -13.80 12.87
CA ALA A 124 7.96 -12.49 12.69
C ALA A 124 7.63 -11.92 11.29
N TYR A 125 7.59 -12.77 10.27
CA TYR A 125 7.22 -12.39 8.90
C TYR A 125 5.87 -11.69 8.86
N PHE A 126 4.84 -12.32 9.40
CA PHE A 126 3.47 -11.83 9.34
C PHE A 126 3.27 -10.56 10.17
N ASN A 127 3.92 -10.46 11.33
CA ASN A 127 3.84 -9.29 12.21
C ASN A 127 4.69 -8.10 11.75
N LEU A 128 5.69 -8.32 10.89
CA LEU A 128 6.58 -7.27 10.35
C LEU A 128 6.21 -6.88 8.91
N LEU A 129 5.05 -7.31 8.43
CA LEU A 129 4.51 -6.89 7.16
C LEU A 129 4.39 -5.34 7.14
N PRO A 130 4.98 -4.65 6.15
CA PRO A 130 4.97 -3.19 6.10
C PRO A 130 3.54 -2.67 5.89
N PRO A 131 3.17 -1.43 6.22
CA PRO A 131 1.87 -0.86 5.84
C PRO A 131 1.73 -0.75 4.31
N LEU A 132 0.49 -0.69 3.80
CA LEU A 132 0.28 -0.44 2.36
C LEU A 132 0.50 1.05 2.06
N GLU A 133 0.95 1.38 0.85
CA GLU A 133 1.16 2.79 0.46
C GLU A 133 -0.17 3.55 0.42
N VAL A 134 -1.27 2.86 0.07
CA VAL A 134 -2.63 3.39 0.10
C VAL A 134 -3.51 2.40 0.86
N GLU A 135 -3.68 2.65 2.17
CA GLU A 135 -4.58 1.89 3.04
C GLU A 135 -5.66 2.78 3.65
N CYS A 136 -6.76 2.13 4.01
CA CYS A 136 -7.76 2.66 4.90
C CYS A 136 -8.02 1.59 5.97
N ILE A 137 -7.32 1.69 7.10
CA ILE A 137 -7.31 0.68 8.16
C ILE A 137 -8.74 0.28 8.58
N GLU A 138 -9.67 1.25 8.66
CA GLU A 138 -11.08 1.00 9.00
C GLU A 138 -11.79 0.02 8.05
N PHE A 139 -11.44 0.04 6.75
CA PHE A 139 -12.03 -0.84 5.74
C PHE A 139 -11.13 -2.01 5.33
N ASP A 140 -9.82 -1.88 5.51
CA ASP A 140 -8.82 -2.87 5.11
C ASP A 140 -8.58 -3.93 6.20
N GLY A 141 -8.81 -3.57 7.46
CA GLY A 141 -8.53 -4.44 8.59
C GLY A 141 -7.04 -4.45 8.96
N ASP A 142 -6.72 -5.02 10.13
CA ASP A 142 -5.36 -5.23 10.59
C ASP A 142 -4.85 -6.64 10.22
N LEU A 143 -3.61 -6.95 10.61
CA LEU A 143 -3.01 -8.27 10.39
C LEU A 143 -3.80 -9.41 11.06
N ASN A 144 -4.51 -9.14 12.16
CA ASN A 144 -5.34 -10.14 12.84
C ASN A 144 -6.59 -10.50 12.04
N SER A 145 -7.12 -9.52 11.30
CA SER A 145 -8.27 -9.68 10.40
C SER A 145 -7.91 -10.16 8.99
N LEU A 146 -6.61 -10.25 8.65
CA LEU A 146 -6.19 -10.73 7.34
C LEU A 146 -6.64 -12.19 7.15
N PRO A 147 -7.38 -12.52 6.08
CA PRO A 147 -7.83 -13.87 5.85
C PRO A 147 -6.65 -14.78 5.54
N ILE A 148 -6.64 -15.96 6.17
CA ILE A 148 -5.72 -17.05 5.85
C ILE A 148 -6.54 -18.06 5.04
N VAL A 149 -6.10 -18.32 3.81
CA VAL A 149 -6.86 -19.12 2.84
C VAL A 149 -6.06 -20.36 2.48
N TYR A 150 -6.74 -21.50 2.54
CA TYR A 150 -6.22 -22.79 2.12
C TYR A 150 -7.03 -23.27 0.91
N GLU A 151 -6.38 -23.39 -0.24
CA GLU A 151 -6.98 -23.93 -1.46
C GLU A 151 -6.50 -25.37 -1.67
N GLU A 152 -7.44 -26.32 -1.70
CA GLU A 152 -7.11 -27.73 -1.87
C GLU A 152 -7.18 -28.14 -3.35
N HIS A 153 -6.07 -28.66 -3.87
CA HIS A 153 -5.97 -29.18 -5.24
C HIS A 153 -5.95 -30.70 -5.21
N TYR A 154 -7.02 -31.31 -5.70
CA TYR A 154 -7.20 -32.76 -5.70
C TYR A 154 -6.66 -33.40 -6.98
N GLN A 155 -5.56 -34.14 -6.86
CA GLN A 155 -4.89 -34.83 -7.95
C GLN A 155 -5.26 -36.33 -7.99
N GLU A 156 -5.26 -36.90 -9.19
CA GLU A 156 -5.48 -38.33 -9.37
C GLU A 156 -4.32 -39.12 -8.76
N THR A 157 -4.64 -40.08 -7.91
CA THR A 157 -3.66 -41.03 -7.40
C THR A 157 -3.06 -41.73 -8.61
N ALA A 158 -1.76 -41.53 -8.86
CA ALA A 158 -1.08 -42.26 -9.90
C ALA A 158 -1.24 -43.75 -9.59
N GLN A 159 -2.18 -44.41 -10.27
CA GLN A 159 -2.30 -45.85 -10.20
C GLN A 159 -0.93 -46.37 -10.61
N ARG A 160 -0.21 -47.01 -9.68
CA ARG A 160 0.95 -47.84 -10.03
C ARG A 160 0.43 -49.01 -10.85
N GLY A 161 0.10 -48.74 -12.10
CA GLY A 161 -0.17 -49.71 -13.14
C GLY A 161 1.15 -50.09 -13.78
N SER A 162 1.61 -51.30 -13.48
CA SER A 162 2.51 -52.09 -14.29
C SER A 162 2.32 -51.83 -15.81
N GLY A 163 3.41 -51.51 -16.52
CA GLY A 163 3.52 -51.77 -17.96
C GLY A 163 3.69 -50.56 -18.89
N ASN A 164 4.95 -50.30 -19.23
CA ASN A 164 5.48 -49.90 -20.55
C ASN A 164 4.76 -48.82 -21.42
N SER A 165 5.58 -47.87 -21.92
CA SER A 165 5.50 -47.15 -23.22
C SER A 165 5.34 -45.61 -23.17
N ARG A 166 6.45 -44.96 -23.53
CA ARG A 166 6.59 -43.71 -24.30
C ARG A 166 6.11 -42.39 -23.67
N SER A 167 7.10 -41.71 -23.10
CA SER A 167 7.16 -40.26 -22.93
C SER A 167 6.93 -39.52 -24.25
N SER A 168 5.96 -38.61 -24.27
CA SER A 168 5.96 -37.45 -25.18
C SER A 168 5.84 -36.18 -24.31
N PRO A 169 6.64 -35.12 -24.54
CA PRO A 169 6.53 -33.90 -23.76
C PRO A 169 5.32 -33.07 -24.22
N ARG A 170 4.57 -32.50 -23.28
CA ARG A 170 3.56 -31.47 -23.57
C ARG A 170 4.26 -30.12 -23.70
N PRO A 171 3.97 -29.30 -24.73
CA PRO A 171 4.48 -27.94 -24.82
C PRO A 171 3.63 -26.99 -23.95
N PHE A 172 4.29 -25.92 -23.50
CA PHE A 172 3.76 -24.77 -22.74
C PHE A 172 2.65 -24.02 -23.49
#